data_AF-A0A2V7VUB4-F1
#
_entry.id   AF-A0A2V7VUB4-F1
#
_cell.length_a   1.000
_cell.length_b   1.000
_cell.length_c   1.000
_cell.angle_alpha   90.00
_cell.angle_beta   90.00
_cell.angle_gamma   90.00
#
_symmetry.space_group_name_H-M   'P 1'
#
loop_
_entity.id
_entity.type
_entity.pdbx_description
1 polymer ?
#
loop_
_entity_poly.entity_id
_entity_poly.type
_entity_poly.pdbx_seq_one_letter_code
_entity_poly.pdbx_strand_id
1 'polypeptide(L)'
;MLGELFARTLLGEGEERGAEGWGGDGFRVWDLGGRTLLVWRSVWDRPEDARAFEAAARRRFAAAHGVPEWRAGSAVYAGGSWRWALAPRAGGVQLVASDDGAALADALRALPGEGAPEPGRGGAP
;
A
#
# COMPACT_ATOMS: atom_id res chain seq x y z
N MET A 1 6.53 8.75 -16.88
CA MET A 1 6.12 7.35 -17.15
C MET A 1 4.81 7.04 -16.41
N LEU A 2 4.02 6.04 -16.83
CA LEU A 2 2.71 5.74 -16.20
C LEU A 2 2.83 5.37 -14.71
N GLY A 3 3.86 4.60 -14.31
CA GLY A 3 4.08 4.22 -12.91
C GLY A 3 4.44 5.41 -12.01
N GLU A 4 5.27 6.35 -12.49
CA GLU A 4 5.57 7.60 -11.79
C GLU A 4 4.32 8.48 -11.62
N LEU A 5 3.48 8.59 -12.66
CA LEU A 5 2.22 9.33 -12.59
C LEU A 5 1.25 8.68 -11.60
N PHE A 6 1.16 7.34 -11.58
CA PHE A 6 0.36 6.59 -10.62
C PHE A 6 0.87 6.79 -9.18
N ALA A 7 2.18 6.70 -8.96
CA ALA A 7 2.82 6.94 -7.66
C ALA A 7 2.53 8.36 -7.15
N ARG A 8 2.67 9.38 -8.01
CA ARG A 8 2.30 10.77 -7.68
C ARG A 8 0.81 10.94 -7.36
N THR A 9 -0.06 10.27 -8.12
CA THR A 9 -1.52 10.30 -7.88
C THR A 9 -1.86 9.66 -6.54
N LEU A 10 -1.15 8.59 -6.18
CA LEU A 10 -1.33 7.89 -4.92
C LEU A 10 -0.91 8.75 -3.72
N LEU A 11 0.21 9.48 -3.83
CA LEU A 11 0.73 10.37 -2.78
C LEU A 11 0.03 11.74 -2.70
N GLY A 12 -0.57 12.22 -3.80
CA GLY A 12 -1.18 13.56 -3.86
C GLY A 12 -0.16 14.70 -4.04
N GLU A 13 -0.67 15.93 -4.17
CA GLU A 13 0.15 17.14 -4.33
C GLU A 13 0.95 17.45 -3.05
N GLY A 14 2.21 17.87 -3.19
CA GLY A 14 3.09 18.27 -2.08
C GLY A 14 3.96 17.18 -1.46
N GLU A 15 3.84 15.93 -1.92
CA GLU A 15 4.68 14.79 -1.50
C GLU A 15 5.56 14.30 -2.67
N GLU A 16 5.91 15.18 -3.62
CA GLU A 16 6.59 14.78 -4.88
C GLU A 16 7.95 14.11 -4.65
N ARG A 17 8.66 14.48 -3.58
CA ARG A 17 9.94 13.87 -3.18
C ARG A 17 9.80 12.38 -2.88
N GLY A 18 8.62 11.95 -2.44
CA GLY A 18 8.35 10.55 -2.18
C GLY A 18 8.47 9.68 -3.44
N ALA A 19 8.44 10.25 -4.65
CA ALA A 19 8.59 9.56 -5.93
C ALA A 19 10.05 9.51 -6.47
N GLU A 20 11.03 10.14 -5.80
CA GLU A 20 12.42 10.29 -6.30
C GLU A 20 13.31 9.07 -6.05
N GLY A 21 13.85 8.43 -7.09
CA GLY A 21 14.67 7.20 -6.95
C GLY A 21 13.92 5.90 -7.24
N TRP A 22 12.76 6.01 -7.89
CA TRP A 22 11.92 4.90 -8.31
C TRP A 22 12.60 4.04 -9.38
N GLY A 23 12.72 2.73 -9.12
CA GLY A 23 13.42 1.76 -9.98
C GLY A 23 12.51 0.94 -10.91
N GLY A 24 11.18 1.16 -10.85
CA GLY A 24 10.19 0.51 -11.72
C GLY A 24 9.00 -0.12 -10.97
N ASP A 25 7.93 -0.44 -11.71
CA ASP A 25 6.73 -1.07 -11.16
C ASP A 25 6.27 -2.32 -11.92
N GLY A 26 5.60 -3.20 -11.16
CA GLY A 26 4.78 -4.27 -11.70
C GLY A 26 3.34 -4.08 -11.23
N PHE A 27 2.42 -3.85 -12.15
CA PHE A 27 0.99 -3.80 -11.86
C PHE A 27 0.28 -5.00 -12.49
N ARG A 28 -0.70 -5.55 -11.76
CA ARG A 28 -1.62 -6.56 -12.30
C ARG A 28 -3.00 -6.31 -11.72
N VAL A 29 -3.99 -6.32 -12.60
CA VAL A 29 -5.41 -6.14 -12.26
C VAL A 29 -6.16 -7.37 -12.72
N TRP A 30 -7.04 -7.87 -11.87
CA TRP A 30 -7.95 -8.97 -12.16
C TRP A 30 -9.40 -8.49 -12.00
N ASP A 31 -10.22 -8.78 -13.00
CA ASP A 31 -11.68 -8.74 -12.87
C ASP A 31 -12.15 -10.09 -12.30
N LEU A 32 -12.92 -10.02 -11.22
CA LEU A 32 -13.44 -11.16 -10.46
C LEU A 32 -14.96 -11.31 -10.64
N GLY A 33 -15.44 -11.11 -11.87
CA GLY A 33 -16.86 -11.16 -12.20
C GLY A 33 -17.60 -9.89 -11.75
N GLY A 34 -17.08 -8.72 -12.14
CA GLY A 34 -17.63 -7.41 -11.77
C GLY A 34 -17.14 -6.86 -10.43
N ARG A 35 -16.19 -7.57 -9.80
CA ARG A 35 -15.38 -7.10 -8.68
C ARG A 35 -13.93 -6.96 -9.13
N THR A 36 -13.13 -6.19 -8.43
CA THR A 36 -11.76 -5.86 -8.85
C THR A 36 -10.75 -6.26 -7.79
N LEU A 37 -9.66 -6.89 -8.22
CA LEU A 37 -8.44 -7.03 -7.42
C LEU A 37 -7.29 -6.36 -8.17
N LEU A 38 -6.61 -5.44 -7.50
CA LEU A 38 -5.41 -4.78 -7.99
C LEU A 38 -4.24 -5.17 -7.09
N VAL A 39 -3.14 -5.59 -7.69
CA VAL A 39 -1.85 -5.74 -7.02
C VAL A 39 -0.84 -4.85 -7.75
N TRP A 40 -0.27 -3.92 -7.02
CA TRP A 40 0.82 -3.07 -7.48
C TRP A 40 2.04 -3.28 -6.60
N ARG A 41 3.20 -3.42 -7.25
CA ARG A 41 4.48 -3.55 -6.58
C ARG A 41 5.44 -2.57 -7.21
N SER A 42 6.11 -1.81 -6.36
CA SER A 42 7.17 -0.91 -6.78
C SER A 42 8.50 -1.39 -6.22
N VAL A 43 9.55 -1.22 -7.01
CA VAL A 43 10.95 -1.33 -6.56
C VAL A 43 11.61 0.04 -6.63
N TRP A 44 12.63 0.20 -5.81
CA TRP A 44 13.34 1.45 -5.60
C TRP A 44 14.83 1.19 -5.66
N ASP A 45 15.55 2.14 -6.25
CA ASP A 45 17.01 2.04 -6.35
C ASP A 45 17.66 2.21 -4.98
N ARG A 46 17.05 3.06 -4.13
CA ARG A 46 17.50 3.31 -2.76
C ARG A 46 16.46 2.82 -1.75
N PRO A 47 16.86 1.99 -0.77
CA PRO A 47 15.97 1.55 0.30
C PRO A 47 15.39 2.70 1.13
N GLU A 48 16.12 3.83 1.26
CA GLU A 48 15.66 5.00 2.02
C GLU A 48 14.45 5.65 1.36
N ASP A 49 14.46 5.77 0.03
CA ASP A 49 13.39 6.38 -0.75
C ASP A 49 12.12 5.51 -0.72
N ALA A 50 12.27 4.18 -0.76
CA ALA A 50 11.16 3.25 -0.55
C ALA A 50 10.47 3.43 0.82
N ARG A 51 11.26 3.63 1.89
CA ARG A 51 10.73 3.89 3.24
C ARG A 51 10.04 5.24 3.32
N ALA A 52 10.61 6.27 2.69
CA ALA A 52 10.00 7.60 2.63
C ALA A 52 8.63 7.55 1.91
N PHE A 53 8.55 6.83 0.78
CA PHE A 53 7.30 6.59 0.06
C PHE A 53 6.28 5.84 0.91
N GLU A 54 6.68 4.73 1.54
CA GLU A 54 5.78 3.93 2.40
C GLU A 54 5.20 4.76 3.55
N ALA A 55 6.03 5.56 4.22
CA ALA A 55 5.59 6.46 5.27
C ALA A 55 4.61 7.53 4.76
N ALA A 56 4.90 8.15 3.62
CA ALA A 56 4.02 9.15 3.00
C ALA A 56 2.67 8.56 2.58
N ALA A 57 2.69 7.40 1.93
CA ALA A 57 1.49 6.67 1.55
C ALA A 57 0.66 6.30 2.79
N ARG A 58 1.26 5.75 3.85
CA ARG A 58 0.53 5.45 5.10
C ARG A 58 -0.11 6.68 5.72
N ARG A 59 0.58 7.82 5.79
CA ARG A 59 0.01 9.08 6.30
C ARG A 59 -1.22 9.50 5.50
N ARG A 60 -1.12 9.44 4.17
CA ARG A 60 -2.22 9.81 3.28
C ARG A 60 -3.41 8.87 3.40
N PHE A 61 -3.17 7.56 3.41
CA PHE A 61 -4.23 6.57 3.63
C PHE A 61 -4.89 6.73 4.99
N ALA A 62 -4.10 7.02 6.04
CA ALA A 62 -4.65 7.29 7.37
C ALA A 62 -5.50 8.56 7.41
N ALA A 63 -5.09 9.61 6.69
CA ALA A 63 -5.88 10.84 6.58
C ALA A 63 -7.19 10.64 5.81
N ALA A 64 -7.20 9.78 4.78
CA ALA A 64 -8.37 9.52 3.95
C ALA A 64 -9.33 8.46 4.52
N HIS A 65 -8.81 7.47 5.25
CA HIS A 65 -9.55 6.26 5.63
C HIS A 65 -9.50 5.94 7.13
N GLY A 66 -8.74 6.71 7.92
CA GLY A 66 -8.59 6.50 9.35
C GLY A 66 -7.53 5.47 9.72
N VAL A 67 -7.61 4.95 10.94
CA VAL A 67 -6.59 4.06 11.51
C VAL A 67 -6.59 2.70 10.79
N PRO A 68 -5.43 2.19 10.34
CA PRO A 68 -5.36 0.89 9.69
C PRO A 68 -5.55 -0.26 10.67
N GLU A 69 -6.10 -1.36 10.16
CA GLU A 69 -6.00 -2.67 10.78
C GLU A 69 -4.77 -3.41 10.24
N TRP A 70 -3.92 -3.94 11.12
CA TRP A 70 -2.76 -4.71 10.69
C TRP A 70 -3.12 -6.17 10.41
N ARG A 71 -2.82 -6.64 9.19
CA ARG A 71 -3.05 -8.03 8.76
C ARG A 71 -1.95 -8.52 7.84
N ALA A 72 -1.42 -9.73 8.10
CA ALA A 72 -0.41 -10.38 7.27
C ALA A 72 0.75 -9.45 6.85
N GLY A 73 1.26 -8.66 7.80
CA GLY A 73 2.35 -7.71 7.58
C GLY A 73 1.98 -6.47 6.75
N SER A 74 0.69 -6.20 6.57
CA SER A 74 0.17 -5.05 5.83
C SER A 74 -0.71 -4.18 6.71
N ALA A 75 -0.66 -2.86 6.49
CA ALA A 75 -1.63 -1.91 7.03
C ALA A 75 -2.85 -1.89 6.10
N VAL A 76 -4.01 -2.32 6.60
CA VAL A 76 -5.26 -2.42 5.85
C VAL A 76 -6.18 -1.26 6.19
N TYR A 77 -6.57 -0.50 5.18
CA TYR A 77 -7.48 0.64 5.23
C TYR A 77 -8.79 0.27 4.53
N ALA A 78 -9.91 0.80 5.01
CA ALA A 78 -11.23 0.58 4.43
C ALA A 78 -11.94 1.90 4.11
N GLY A 79 -12.69 1.94 3.02
CA GLY A 79 -13.40 3.13 2.56
C GLY A 79 -14.50 2.76 1.58
N GLY A 80 -15.76 2.89 2.02
CA GLY A 80 -16.89 2.36 1.25
C GLY A 80 -16.80 0.85 1.07
N SER A 81 -17.00 0.36 -0.16
CA SER A 81 -16.83 -1.05 -0.52
C SER A 81 -15.37 -1.48 -0.66
N TRP A 82 -14.45 -0.51 -0.80
CA TRP A 82 -13.06 -0.77 -1.09
C TRP A 82 -12.21 -0.96 0.16
N ARG A 83 -11.18 -1.80 -0.01
CA ARG A 83 -10.12 -2.04 0.96
C ARG A 83 -8.78 -1.94 0.27
N TRP A 84 -7.81 -1.40 0.99
CA TRP A 84 -6.44 -1.23 0.52
C TRP A 84 -5.48 -1.74 1.58
N ALA A 85 -4.54 -2.57 1.17
CA ALA A 85 -3.47 -3.09 2.01
C ALA A 85 -2.14 -2.56 1.49
N LEU A 86 -1.42 -1.85 2.35
CA LEU A 86 -0.10 -1.30 2.06
C LEU A 86 0.94 -2.01 2.92
N ALA A 87 2.02 -2.47 2.31
CA ALA A 87 3.11 -3.12 3.03
C ALA A 87 4.48 -2.75 2.46
N PRO A 88 5.51 -2.59 3.32
CA PRO A 88 6.88 -2.56 2.86
C PRO A 88 7.29 -3.93 2.35
N ARG A 89 8.22 -3.93 1.39
CA ARG A 89 8.87 -5.10 0.80
C ARG A 89 10.37 -4.86 0.67
N ALA A 90 11.17 -5.92 0.55
CA ALA A 90 12.59 -5.82 0.27
C ALA A 90 12.82 -4.98 -1.00
N GLY A 91 13.41 -3.79 -0.83
CA GLY A 91 13.68 -2.84 -1.92
C GLY A 91 12.44 -2.12 -2.46
N GLY A 92 11.29 -2.10 -1.76
CA GLY A 92 10.14 -1.36 -2.25
C GLY A 92 8.84 -1.49 -1.45
N VAL A 93 7.72 -1.35 -2.15
CA VAL A 93 6.38 -1.23 -1.55
C VAL A 93 5.38 -2.05 -2.35
N GLN A 94 4.44 -2.69 -1.64
CA GLN A 94 3.30 -3.40 -2.22
C GLN A 94 2.00 -2.72 -1.80
N LEU A 95 1.12 -2.54 -2.78
CA LEU A 95 -0.27 -2.16 -2.58
C LEU A 95 -1.17 -3.26 -3.15
N VAL A 96 -2.14 -3.69 -2.35
CA VAL A 96 -3.24 -4.55 -2.81
C VAL A 96 -4.54 -3.80 -2.56
N ALA A 97 -5.39 -3.69 -3.58
CA ALA A 97 -6.68 -3.02 -3.45
C ALA A 97 -7.80 -3.92 -4.00
N SER A 98 -8.92 -3.99 -3.30
CA SER A 98 -10.09 -4.73 -3.78
C SER A 98 -11.39 -4.21 -3.17
N ASP A 99 -12.46 -4.28 -3.95
CA ASP A 99 -13.85 -4.15 -3.50
C ASP A 99 -14.43 -5.48 -2.99
N ASP A 100 -13.66 -6.57 -3.06
CA ASP A 100 -13.97 -7.88 -2.49
C ASP A 100 -13.06 -8.17 -1.29
N GLY A 101 -13.65 -8.23 -0.10
CA GLY A 101 -12.92 -8.53 1.13
C GLY A 101 -12.28 -9.92 1.16
N ALA A 102 -12.90 -10.93 0.52
CA ALA A 102 -12.35 -12.28 0.45
C ALA A 102 -11.16 -12.33 -0.52
N ALA A 103 -11.28 -11.70 -1.69
CA ALA A 103 -10.17 -11.63 -2.64
C ALA A 103 -8.95 -10.90 -2.06
N LEU A 104 -9.19 -9.82 -1.30
CA LEU A 104 -8.12 -9.14 -0.56
C LEU A 104 -7.46 -10.09 0.45
N ALA A 105 -8.25 -10.79 1.26
CA ALA A 105 -7.72 -11.70 2.26
C ALA A 105 -6.88 -12.83 1.63
N ASP A 106 -7.34 -13.37 0.50
CA ASP A 106 -6.63 -14.40 -0.26
C ASP A 106 -5.32 -13.86 -0.85
N ALA A 107 -5.35 -12.66 -1.41
CA ALA A 107 -4.17 -11.99 -1.92
C ALA A 107 -3.13 -11.73 -0.81
N LEU A 108 -3.56 -11.30 0.38
CA LEU A 108 -2.66 -11.07 1.51
C LEU A 108 -2.07 -12.37 2.08
N ARG A 109 -2.79 -13.48 2.01
CA ARG A 109 -2.23 -14.81 2.36
C ARG A 109 -1.20 -15.28 1.34
N ALA A 110 -1.43 -15.02 0.05
CA ALA A 110 -0.50 -15.41 -1.02
C ALA A 110 0.72 -14.48 -1.12
N LEU A 111 0.55 -13.20 -0.76
CA LEU A 111 1.55 -12.14 -0.89
C LEU A 111 1.66 -11.37 0.43
N PRO A 112 2.16 -11.99 1.51
CA PRO A 112 2.30 -11.32 2.80
C PRO A 112 3.24 -10.11 2.68
N GLY A 113 2.88 -9.07 3.43
CA GLY A 113 3.72 -7.89 3.62
C GLY A 113 4.86 -8.16 4.60
N GLU A 114 5.87 -7.29 4.59
CA GLU A 114 7.01 -7.36 5.52
C GLU A 114 6.92 -6.28 6.61
N GLY A 115 5.77 -5.61 6.73
CA GLY A 115 5.53 -4.60 7.75
C GLY A 115 5.26 -5.23 9.11
N ALA A 116 5.70 -4.57 10.16
CA ALA A 116 5.29 -4.88 11.52
C ALA A 116 4.25 -3.84 11.99
N PRO A 117 3.26 -4.25 12.80
CA PRO A 117 2.48 -3.26 13.54
C PRO A 117 3.44 -2.39 14.36
N GLU A 118 3.30 -1.07 14.27
CA GLU A 118 4.11 -0.17 15.11
C GLU A 118 3.90 -0.55 16.58
N PRO A 119 4.99 -0.81 17.34
CA PRO A 119 4.87 -1.06 18.77
C PRO A 119 4.40 0.23 19.45
N GLY A 120 3.18 0.21 20.00
CA GLY A 120 2.76 1.21 21.00
C GLY A 120 1.84 2.35 20.51
N ARG A 121 0.58 2.02 20.23
CA ARG A 121 -0.56 2.76 20.80
C ARG A 121 -1.53 1.76 21.45
N GLY A 122 -0.97 0.91 22.32
CA GLY A 122 -1.75 0.27 23.37
C GLY A 122 -2.07 1.34 24.40
N GLY A 123 -3.34 1.48 24.76
CA GLY A 123 -3.81 2.43 25.76
C GLY A 123 -3.01 2.32 27.06
N ALA A 124 -2.74 3.48 27.66
CA ALA A 124 -2.38 3.53 29.07
C ALA A 124 -3.54 2.95 29.91
N PRO A 125 -3.26 2.20 30.98
CA PRO A 125 -4.28 1.82 31.95
C PRO A 125 -4.89 3.04 32.66
#